data_AF-A0A4Y3KTP6-F1
#
_entry.id   AF-A0A4Y3KTP6-F1
#
_cell.length_a   1.000
_cell.length_b   1.000
_cell.length_c   1.000
_cell.angle_alpha   90.00
_cell.angle_beta   90.00
_cell.angle_gamma   90.00
#
_symmetry.space_group_name_H-M   'P 1'
#
loop_
_entity.id
_entity.type
_entity.pdbx_description
1 polymer ?
#
loop_
_entity_poly.entity_id
_entity_poly.type
_entity_poly.pdbx_seq_one_letter_code
_entity_poly.pdbx_strand_id
1 'polypeptide(L)'
;MTVVEVVAAASGGLSALTALVAVAVAVRSDRRSREIARVAIFLNLRDGFRDIYRELGDLRGADDPGAPLRLARESYWHHAFDEWFVPQLAPRECGDLWSGLFRTMVVSGYGHAPLRQVLDDLMAEPDKGFGAYAGAFADEVRKVAAEHARRFPADHPPA
;
A
#
# COMPACT_ATOMS: atom_id res chain seq x y z
N MET A 1 -3.70 -17.58 61.90
CA MET A 1 -4.08 -16.94 60.62
C MET A 1 -5.09 -15.86 60.95
N THR A 2 -4.66 -14.60 60.91
CA THR A 2 -5.49 -13.47 61.38
C THR A 2 -6.38 -12.95 60.24
N VAL A 3 -7.52 -12.33 60.57
CA VAL A 3 -8.47 -11.75 59.59
C VAL A 3 -7.78 -10.78 58.62
N VAL A 4 -6.70 -10.13 59.06
CA VAL A 4 -5.87 -9.21 58.26
C VAL A 4 -5.12 -9.94 57.13
N GLU A 5 -4.62 -11.15 57.35
CA GLU A 5 -3.92 -11.94 56.33
C GLU A 5 -4.87 -12.42 55.23
N VAL A 6 -6.12 -12.76 55.59
CA VAL A 6 -7.17 -13.16 54.63
C VAL A 6 -7.62 -11.98 53.77
N VAL A 7 -7.78 -10.80 54.37
CA VAL A 7 -8.15 -9.58 53.64
C VAL A 7 -7.03 -9.10 52.71
N ALA A 8 -5.76 -9.21 53.14
CA ALA A 8 -4.60 -8.86 52.31
C ALA A 8 -4.41 -9.83 51.12
N ALA A 9 -4.65 -11.13 51.32
CA ALA A 9 -4.61 -12.12 50.25
C ALA A 9 -5.77 -11.92 49.25
N ALA A 10 -6.97 -11.59 49.74
CA ALA A 10 -8.14 -11.32 48.91
C ALA A 10 -8.00 -10.02 48.10
N SER A 11 -7.43 -8.96 48.69
CA SER A 11 -7.18 -7.69 47.99
C SER A 11 -6.03 -7.80 46.98
N GLY A 12 -5.00 -8.58 47.27
CA GLY A 12 -3.92 -8.92 46.34
C GLY A 12 -4.42 -9.70 45.11
N GLY A 13 -5.29 -10.70 45.33
CA GLY A 13 -5.92 -11.47 44.25
C GLY A 13 -6.84 -10.64 43.37
N LEU A 14 -7.62 -9.73 43.97
CA LEU A 14 -8.49 -8.81 43.22
C LEU A 14 -7.66 -7.85 42.36
N SER A 15 -6.56 -7.33 42.89
CA SER A 15 -5.68 -6.39 42.18
C SER A 15 -4.98 -7.02 40.97
N ALA A 16 -4.54 -8.29 41.09
CA ALA A 16 -3.96 -9.04 39.99
C ALA A 16 -4.96 -9.31 38.86
N LEU A 17 -6.21 -9.61 39.19
CA LEU A 17 -7.31 -9.79 38.24
C LEU A 17 -7.61 -8.49 37.46
N THR A 18 -7.68 -7.35 38.16
CA THR A 18 -7.90 -6.06 37.54
C THR A 18 -6.74 -5.68 36.60
N ALA A 19 -5.49 -5.98 37.00
CA ALA A 19 -4.32 -5.77 36.16
C ALA A 19 -4.34 -6.65 34.91
N LEU A 20 -4.73 -7.93 35.02
CA LEU A 20 -4.87 -8.83 33.87
C LEU A 20 -5.97 -8.38 32.89
N VAL A 21 -7.11 -7.91 33.41
CA VAL A 21 -8.17 -7.34 32.58
C VAL A 21 -7.71 -6.05 31.92
N ALA A 22 -7.01 -5.17 32.64
CA ALA A 22 -6.44 -3.95 32.07
C ALA A 22 -5.40 -4.24 30.98
N VAL A 23 -4.53 -5.24 31.18
CA VAL A 23 -3.57 -5.70 30.16
C VAL A 23 -4.31 -6.30 28.96
N ALA A 24 -5.35 -7.12 29.16
CA ALA A 24 -6.14 -7.67 28.07
C ALA A 24 -6.88 -6.59 27.27
N VAL A 25 -7.43 -5.58 27.96
CA VAL A 25 -8.07 -4.41 27.33
C VAL A 25 -7.04 -3.54 26.62
N ALA A 26 -5.87 -3.31 27.20
CA ALA A 26 -4.78 -2.55 26.57
C ALA A 26 -4.26 -3.26 25.32
N VAL A 27 -4.07 -4.58 25.36
CA VAL A 27 -3.67 -5.39 24.19
C VAL A 27 -4.77 -5.37 23.11
N ARG A 28 -6.04 -5.49 23.50
CA ARG A 28 -7.16 -5.40 22.55
C ARG A 28 -7.30 -4.00 21.95
N SER A 29 -7.09 -2.97 22.76
CA SER A 29 -7.11 -1.57 22.34
C SER A 29 -5.95 -1.26 21.41
N ASP A 30 -4.74 -1.73 21.71
CA ASP A 30 -3.56 -1.57 20.86
C ASP A 30 -3.75 -2.27 19.50
N ARG A 31 -4.29 -3.50 19.50
CA ARG A 31 -4.68 -4.18 18.25
C ARG A 31 -5.69 -3.38 17.43
N ARG A 32 -6.75 -2.88 18.06
CA ARG A 32 -7.79 -2.09 17.38
C ARG A 32 -7.28 -0.73 16.91
N SER A 33 -6.41 -0.07 17.69
CA SER A 33 -5.77 1.18 17.31
C SER A 33 -4.83 0.99 16.11
N ARG A 34 -4.08 -0.12 16.08
CA ARG A 34 -3.29 -0.50 14.91
C ARG A 34 -4.18 -0.76 13.70
N GLU A 35 -5.29 -1.48 13.85
CA GLU A 35 -6.25 -1.69 12.76
C GLU A 35 -6.84 -0.38 12.24
N ILE A 36 -7.24 0.56 13.12
CA ILE A 36 -7.76 1.87 12.73
C ILE A 36 -6.69 2.70 12.00
N ALA A 37 -5.46 2.75 12.53
CA ALA A 37 -4.36 3.46 11.87
C ALA A 37 -4.06 2.86 10.49
N ARG A 38 -4.14 1.52 10.34
CA ARG A 38 -3.97 0.84 9.05
C ARG A 38 -5.06 1.21 8.04
N VAL A 39 -6.32 1.20 8.46
CA VAL A 39 -7.45 1.62 7.62
C VAL A 39 -7.28 3.09 7.22
N ALA A 40 -6.85 3.96 8.14
CA ALA A 40 -6.60 5.36 7.84
C ALA A 40 -5.46 5.55 6.82
N ILE A 41 -4.34 4.82 6.95
CA ILE A 41 -3.24 4.84 5.96
C ILE A 41 -3.74 4.35 4.59
N PHE A 42 -4.47 3.22 4.56
CA PHE A 42 -5.05 2.68 3.34
C PHE A 42 -6.02 3.66 2.66
N LEU A 43 -6.90 4.31 3.43
CA LEU A 43 -7.84 5.30 2.91
C LEU A 43 -7.12 6.56 2.41
N ASN A 44 -6.11 7.05 3.13
CA ASN A 44 -5.31 8.20 2.70
C ASN A 44 -4.56 7.93 1.40
N LEU A 45 -3.96 6.75 1.24
CA LEU A 45 -3.32 6.36 -0.02
C LEU A 45 -4.36 6.35 -1.14
N ARG A 46 -5.53 5.77 -0.89
CA ARG A 46 -6.59 5.66 -1.89
C ARG A 46 -7.22 6.99 -2.31
N ASP A 47 -7.31 7.95 -1.38
CA ASP A 47 -7.75 9.31 -1.72
C ASP A 47 -6.68 10.01 -2.57
N GLY A 48 -5.39 9.86 -2.25
CA GLY A 48 -4.28 10.34 -3.07
C GLY A 48 -4.31 9.77 -4.49
N PHE A 49 -4.56 8.46 -4.66
CA PHE A 49 -4.70 7.84 -5.98
C PHE A 49 -5.84 8.46 -6.79
N ARG A 50 -7.00 8.74 -6.18
CA ARG A 50 -8.14 9.34 -6.87
C ARG A 50 -7.82 10.74 -7.39
N ASP A 51 -7.05 11.51 -6.64
CA ASP A 51 -6.65 12.84 -7.06
C ASP A 51 -5.63 12.77 -8.21
N ILE A 52 -4.62 11.88 -8.12
CA ILE A 52 -3.68 11.61 -9.22
C ILE A 52 -4.43 11.16 -10.49
N TYR A 53 -5.39 10.24 -10.35
CA TYR A 53 -6.18 9.74 -11.47
C TYR A 53 -7.06 10.83 -12.10
N ARG A 54 -7.60 11.75 -11.28
CA ARG A 54 -8.34 12.92 -11.78
C ARG A 54 -7.42 13.87 -12.55
N GLU A 55 -6.21 14.08 -12.05
CA GLU A 55 -5.20 14.95 -12.66
C GLU A 55 -4.59 14.40 -13.95
N LEU A 56 -4.54 13.07 -14.10
CA LEU A 56 -4.05 12.40 -15.30
C LEU A 56 -4.86 12.71 -16.57
N GLY A 57 -6.13 13.12 -16.44
CA GLY A 57 -6.95 13.60 -17.56
C GLY A 57 -7.08 12.59 -18.71
N ASP A 58 -7.15 13.09 -19.95
CA ASP A 58 -7.16 12.22 -21.14
C ASP A 58 -5.76 11.72 -21.47
N LEU A 59 -5.54 10.42 -21.25
CA LEU A 59 -4.27 9.73 -21.52
C LEU A 59 -4.01 9.47 -23.02
N ARG A 60 -4.90 9.91 -23.91
CA ARG A 60 -4.75 9.79 -25.36
C ARG A 60 -3.96 10.95 -26.00
N GLY A 61 -3.51 11.93 -25.21
CA GLY A 61 -2.89 13.17 -25.69
C GLY A 61 -1.36 13.23 -25.63
N ALA A 62 -0.78 13.58 -26.80
CA ALA A 62 0.53 14.16 -27.15
C ALA A 62 1.83 13.63 -26.50
N ASP A 63 2.83 13.44 -27.36
CA ASP A 63 4.17 12.91 -27.06
C ASP A 63 5.04 13.80 -26.14
N ASP A 64 4.65 15.06 -25.88
CA ASP A 64 5.35 15.93 -24.93
C ASP A 64 4.36 16.67 -23.99
N PRO A 65 4.05 16.08 -22.82
CA PRO A 65 3.18 16.71 -21.84
C PRO A 65 3.84 17.95 -21.22
N GLY A 66 3.06 19.01 -21.02
CA GLY A 66 3.47 20.10 -20.13
C GLY A 66 3.83 19.60 -18.72
N ALA A 67 4.65 20.37 -18.00
CA ALA A 67 5.19 19.98 -16.69
C ALA A 67 4.15 19.39 -15.68
N PRO A 68 2.92 19.91 -15.55
CA PRO A 68 1.93 19.33 -14.63
C PRO A 68 1.53 17.89 -14.96
N LEU A 69 1.34 17.58 -16.24
CA LEU A 69 0.93 16.24 -16.67
C LEU A 69 2.10 15.25 -16.57
N ARG A 70 3.33 15.71 -16.72
CA ARG A 70 4.54 14.91 -16.44
C ARG A 70 4.62 14.51 -14.97
N LEU A 71 4.46 15.49 -14.07
CA LEU A 71 4.45 15.25 -12.62
C LEU A 71 3.31 14.32 -12.19
N ALA A 72 2.12 14.43 -12.81
CA ALA A 72 1.01 13.53 -12.54
C ALA A 72 1.33 12.09 -12.96
N ARG A 73 1.99 11.89 -14.11
CA ARG A 73 2.43 10.58 -14.60
C ARG A 73 3.54 9.97 -13.72
N GLU A 74 4.49 10.78 -13.24
CA GLU A 74 5.50 10.33 -12.28
C GLU A 74 4.84 9.94 -10.94
N SER A 75 3.96 10.80 -10.43
CA SER A 75 3.23 10.60 -9.18
C SER A 75 2.40 9.32 -9.21
N TYR A 76 1.83 8.97 -10.37
CA TYR A 76 1.13 7.70 -10.58
C TYR A 76 2.01 6.49 -10.25
N TRP A 77 3.24 6.46 -10.76
CA TRP A 77 4.15 5.32 -10.56
C TRP A 77 4.77 5.30 -9.17
N HIS A 78 5.04 6.46 -8.57
CA HIS A 78 5.41 6.53 -7.16
C HIS A 78 4.29 5.99 -6.27
N HIS A 79 3.03 6.29 -6.59
CA HIS A 79 1.91 5.73 -5.85
C HIS A 79 1.77 4.22 -6.05
N ALA A 80 2.00 3.71 -7.28
CA ALA A 80 2.04 2.27 -7.53
C ALA A 80 3.16 1.58 -6.74
N PHE A 81 4.30 2.26 -6.61
CA PHE A 81 5.42 1.82 -5.79
C PHE A 81 5.06 1.78 -4.31
N ASP A 82 4.43 2.82 -3.77
CA ASP A 82 3.98 2.85 -2.38
C ASP A 82 2.99 1.71 -2.08
N GLU A 83 2.04 1.48 -2.98
CA GLU A 83 1.09 0.36 -2.87
C GLU A 83 1.76 -1.02 -2.89
N TRP A 84 2.90 -1.16 -3.57
CA TRP A 84 3.69 -2.39 -3.59
C TRP A 84 4.65 -2.50 -2.37
N PHE A 85 5.22 -1.39 -1.93
CA PHE A 85 6.28 -1.35 -0.93
C PHE A 85 5.74 -1.31 0.50
N VAL A 86 4.73 -0.49 0.78
CA VAL A 86 4.14 -0.33 2.12
C VAL A 86 3.66 -1.67 2.71
N PRO A 87 3.01 -2.58 1.97
CA PRO A 87 2.61 -3.90 2.50
C PRO A 87 3.77 -4.78 2.94
N GLN A 88 4.96 -4.61 2.36
CA GLN A 88 6.16 -5.35 2.75
C GLN A 88 6.67 -4.89 4.13
N LEU A 89 6.36 -3.64 4.50
CA LEU A 89 6.64 -3.07 5.81
C LEU A 89 5.48 -3.29 6.79
N ALA A 90 4.28 -3.58 6.28
CA ALA A 90 3.07 -3.75 7.06
C ALA A 90 2.88 -5.19 7.60
N PRO A 91 2.12 -5.38 8.68
CA PRO A 91 1.74 -6.70 9.17
C PRO A 91 0.95 -7.51 8.12
N ARG A 92 1.21 -8.83 8.05
CA ARG A 92 0.65 -9.77 7.05
C ARG A 92 -0.86 -9.73 6.90
N GLU A 93 -1.60 -9.39 7.96
CA GLU A 93 -3.06 -9.35 7.97
C GLU A 93 -3.68 -8.36 6.95
N CYS A 94 -2.85 -7.49 6.37
CA CYS A 94 -3.27 -6.45 5.45
C CYS A 94 -2.89 -6.70 3.99
N GLY A 95 -2.06 -7.70 3.67
CA GLY A 95 -1.45 -7.84 2.35
C GLY A 95 -2.43 -7.91 1.16
N ASP A 96 -3.57 -8.57 1.35
CA ASP A 96 -4.50 -8.85 0.25
C ASP A 96 -5.18 -7.59 -0.32
N LEU A 97 -5.54 -6.62 0.54
CA LEU A 97 -6.22 -5.38 0.12
C LEU A 97 -5.33 -4.50 -0.76
N TRP A 98 -4.05 -4.42 -0.44
CA TRP A 98 -3.06 -3.64 -1.20
C TRP A 98 -2.71 -4.32 -2.53
N SER A 99 -2.61 -5.66 -2.54
CA SER A 99 -2.25 -6.41 -3.75
C SER A 99 -3.23 -6.19 -4.92
N GLY A 100 -4.52 -6.01 -4.63
CA GLY A 100 -5.55 -5.78 -5.65
C GLY A 100 -5.46 -4.40 -6.30
N LEU A 101 -5.17 -3.35 -5.51
CA LEU A 101 -5.04 -1.99 -6.03
C LEU A 101 -3.76 -1.85 -6.85
N PHE A 102 -2.64 -2.32 -6.32
CA PHE A 102 -1.37 -2.38 -7.07
C PHE A 102 -1.56 -3.08 -8.41
N ARG A 103 -2.20 -4.25 -8.44
CA ARG A 103 -2.50 -4.96 -9.71
C ARG A 103 -3.31 -4.08 -10.68
N THR A 104 -4.33 -3.40 -10.19
CA THR A 104 -5.20 -2.55 -11.02
C THR A 104 -4.42 -1.38 -11.60
N MET A 105 -3.57 -0.74 -10.79
CA MET A 105 -2.69 0.34 -11.24
C MET A 105 -1.69 -0.17 -12.28
N VAL A 106 -1.02 -1.30 -12.04
CA VAL A 106 -0.10 -1.86 -13.03
C VAL A 106 -0.80 -2.10 -14.35
N VAL A 107 -1.94 -2.81 -14.35
CA VAL A 107 -2.67 -3.13 -15.60
C VAL A 107 -3.11 -1.86 -16.33
N SER A 108 -3.68 -0.89 -15.62
CA SER A 108 -4.12 0.37 -16.21
C SER A 108 -2.92 1.16 -16.76
N GLY A 109 -1.88 1.37 -15.96
CA GLY A 109 -0.69 2.13 -16.34
C GLY A 109 0.06 1.50 -17.50
N TYR A 110 0.25 0.18 -17.48
CA TYR A 110 0.89 -0.54 -18.59
C TYR A 110 0.06 -0.52 -19.88
N GLY A 111 -1.26 -0.34 -19.80
CA GLY A 111 -2.13 -0.17 -20.96
C GLY A 111 -1.91 1.16 -21.70
N HIS A 112 -1.26 2.15 -21.07
CA HIS A 112 -1.06 3.49 -21.63
C HIS A 112 0.41 3.73 -21.97
N ALA A 113 0.71 3.91 -23.27
CA ALA A 113 2.08 4.13 -23.75
C ALA A 113 2.82 5.28 -23.03
N PRO A 114 2.19 6.44 -22.75
CA PRO A 114 2.89 7.52 -22.04
C PRO A 114 3.22 7.18 -20.58
N LEU A 115 2.40 6.36 -19.91
CA LEU A 115 2.71 5.90 -18.56
C LEU A 115 3.82 4.85 -18.59
N ARG A 116 3.81 3.92 -19.56
CA ARG A 116 4.94 2.98 -19.72
C ARG A 116 6.27 3.71 -19.93
N GLN A 117 6.30 4.73 -20.77
CA GLN A 117 7.51 5.51 -21.00
C GLN A 117 8.02 6.16 -19.70
N VAL A 118 7.14 6.81 -18.94
CA VAL A 118 7.54 7.42 -17.65
C VAL A 118 8.04 6.37 -16.66
N LEU A 119 7.47 5.16 -16.67
CA LEU A 119 7.99 4.06 -15.85
C LEU A 119 9.41 3.68 -16.25
N ASP A 120 9.66 3.52 -17.55
CA ASP A 120 10.98 3.18 -18.08
C ASP A 120 12.02 4.26 -17.72
N ASP A 121 11.63 5.54 -17.84
CA ASP A 121 12.47 6.69 -17.46
C ASP A 121 12.80 6.68 -15.95
N LEU A 122 11.78 6.47 -15.09
CA LEU A 122 11.98 6.37 -13.63
C LEU A 122 12.84 5.17 -13.24
N MET A 123 12.76 4.05 -13.97
CA MET A 123 13.61 2.88 -13.74
C MET A 123 15.06 3.10 -14.19
N ALA A 124 15.28 3.97 -15.18
CA ALA A 124 16.60 4.32 -15.68
C ALA A 124 17.33 5.34 -14.78
N GLU A 125 16.62 6.08 -13.92
CA GLU A 125 17.18 7.09 -13.02
C GLU A 125 17.18 6.65 -11.54
N PRO A 126 18.31 6.19 -10.97
CA PRO A 126 18.38 5.72 -9.58
C PRO A 126 18.00 6.77 -8.53
N ASP A 127 18.32 8.05 -8.80
CA ASP A 127 18.17 9.15 -7.86
C ASP A 127 16.76 9.75 -7.82
N LYS A 128 15.99 9.60 -8.91
CA LYS A 128 14.62 10.14 -9.02
C LYS A 128 13.55 9.06 -9.03
N GLY A 129 13.93 7.81 -9.31
CA GLY A 129 13.03 6.66 -9.33
C GLY A 129 12.79 6.07 -7.95
N PHE A 130 12.81 4.74 -7.88
CA PHE A 130 12.43 3.96 -6.70
C PHE A 130 13.63 3.59 -5.80
N GLY A 131 14.76 4.25 -5.98
CA GLY A 131 16.01 4.01 -5.24
C GLY A 131 16.47 2.55 -5.32
N ALA A 132 16.90 1.99 -4.18
CA ALA A 132 17.43 0.62 -4.09
C ALA A 132 16.41 -0.47 -4.46
N TYR A 133 15.11 -0.15 -4.51
CA TYR A 133 14.04 -1.10 -4.77
C TYR A 133 13.56 -1.09 -6.24
N ALA A 134 14.16 -0.25 -7.10
CA ALA A 134 13.74 -0.11 -8.50
C ALA A 134 13.73 -1.43 -9.27
N GLY A 135 14.76 -2.27 -9.12
CA GLY A 135 14.82 -3.57 -9.78
C GLY A 135 13.71 -4.51 -9.33
N ALA A 136 13.49 -4.63 -8.01
CA ALA A 136 12.46 -5.50 -7.46
C ALA A 136 11.04 -5.03 -7.82
N PHE A 137 10.82 -3.72 -7.84
CA PHE A 137 9.56 -3.14 -8.31
C PHE A 137 9.33 -3.42 -9.80
N ALA A 138 10.37 -3.24 -10.65
CA ALA A 138 10.29 -3.52 -12.08
C ALA A 138 9.93 -4.97 -12.37
N ASP A 139 10.50 -5.91 -11.63
CA ASP A 139 10.20 -7.33 -11.75
C ASP A 139 8.74 -7.63 -11.41
N GLU A 140 8.22 -7.06 -10.32
CA GLU A 140 6.84 -7.29 -9.92
C GLU A 140 5.85 -6.64 -10.90
N VAL A 141 6.11 -5.43 -11.39
CA VAL A 141 5.28 -4.78 -12.42
C VAL A 141 5.23 -5.62 -13.69
N ARG A 142 6.38 -6.09 -14.20
CA ARG A 142 6.44 -6.94 -15.40
C ARG A 142 5.72 -8.26 -15.20
N LYS A 143 5.87 -8.88 -14.03
CA LYS A 143 5.18 -10.13 -13.66
C LYS A 143 3.66 -9.95 -13.68
N VAL A 144 3.15 -8.88 -13.07
CA VAL A 144 1.70 -8.58 -13.04
C VAL A 144 1.17 -8.31 -14.44
N ALA A 145 1.88 -7.51 -15.24
CA ALA A 145 1.50 -7.22 -16.63
C ALA A 145 1.46 -8.51 -17.49
N ALA A 146 2.48 -9.36 -17.38
CA ALA A 146 2.55 -10.62 -18.12
C ALA A 146 1.48 -11.64 -17.66
N GLU A 147 1.13 -11.65 -16.38
CA GLU A 147 0.02 -12.48 -15.89
C GLU A 147 -1.32 -11.99 -16.44
N HIS A 148 -1.55 -10.67 -16.47
CA HIS A 148 -2.76 -10.10 -17.04
C HIS A 148 -2.88 -10.42 -18.54
N ALA A 149 -1.80 -10.23 -19.31
CA ALA A 149 -1.75 -10.55 -20.74
C ALA A 149 -2.09 -12.01 -21.03
N ARG A 150 -1.57 -12.95 -20.22
CA ARG A 150 -1.87 -14.38 -20.35
C ARG A 150 -3.34 -14.70 -20.05
N ARG A 151 -3.95 -13.98 -19.11
CA ARG A 151 -5.33 -14.20 -18.69
C ARG A 151 -6.34 -13.53 -19.61
N PHE A 152 -5.97 -12.43 -20.26
CA PHE A 152 -6.83 -11.62 -21.12
C PHE A 152 -6.12 -11.26 -22.43
N PRO A 153 -5.86 -12.24 -23.32
CA PRO A 153 -5.08 -12.01 -24.55
C PRO A 153 -5.76 -11.08 -25.56
N ALA A 154 -7.08 -10.92 -25.48
CA ALA A 154 -7.84 -10.02 -26.36
C ALA A 154 -7.56 -8.53 -26.10
N ASP A 155 -7.12 -8.18 -24.89
CA ASP A 155 -6.87 -6.78 -24.50
C ASP A 155 -5.45 -6.33 -24.92
N HIS A 156 -4.58 -7.26 -25.31
CA HIS A 156 -3.17 -7.02 -25.65
C HIS A 156 -2.81 -7.77 -26.95
N PRO A 157 -3.16 -7.26 -28.14
CA PRO A 157 -2.73 -7.86 -29.40
C PRO A 157 -1.19 -7.89 -29.47
N PRO A 158 -0.58 -8.94 -30.06
CA PRO A 158 0.87 -9.02 -30.19
C PRO A 158 1.39 -7.79 -30.93
N ALA A 159 2.47 -7.22 -30.40
CA ALA A 159 3.19 -6.08 -30.98
C ALA A 159 3.73 -6.40 -32.38
#